data_AF-A0A495I124-F1
#
_entry.id   AF-A0A495I124-F1
#
_cell.length_a   1.000
_cell.length_b   1.000
_cell.length_c   1.000
_cell.angle_alpha   90.00
_cell.angle_beta   90.00
_cell.angle_gamma   90.00
#
_symmetry.space_group_name_H-M   'P 1'
#
loop_
_entity.id
_entity.type
_entity.pdbx_description
1 polymer ?
#
loop_
_entity_poly.entity_id
_entity_poly.type
_entity_poly.pdbx_seq_one_letter_code
_entity_poly.pdbx_strand_id
1 'polypeptide(L)'
;MPHNPSFPTAPLRPLAMALAGLLLSSASWAATFVVNDLGDAPLGGAMCTGVPNPCTLRAAIQAANANAAPDTIQFDFSGGQVTISPTSALPPIINPVTIDGYALGAGNPNTLTVGNDASISIRIDGQNAGPNVPGLVFLSGASNSILRGVAITRFGAHGVMLSGQNTANSLIEVSVTGNFIGTDGTGVGDDATGLLANAGSGIFINDLARNAMVGGGLPAERNLIVAHDTQAGVALFNAPQNQIRNNYIGTNRAGDSRRATAVGVSLHSSNNALVNDNTIGASNRGVFITGDSGANNYSFLQRNRIGVGTNGTPIAAPGSQHGIYIINSGTASPQRVEVGGSDPGEGNLIAHWGGDGIRVERNAAAAPAMRYHQWSGNNIHSNGGLGIELIDTATGLGAGPMAAAPTTVNASPRYPLILGATGNAAGTVVNFEFAGASNASYRMEFFSNTTCDASNFGEGQIYLGAVDISTDTGGAHTGTAAMPAVSAGSRLTMTATRDYQDGNGTKESSEFSPCVPLAVGPGGGSVTAVPTLGHLGLILLSTLLGAMGLRARRRSR
;
A
#
# COMPACT_ATOMS: atom_id res chain seq x y z
N MET A 1 84.59 -57.79 28.03
CA MET A 1 83.91 -57.19 29.20
C MET A 1 84.30 -55.72 29.24
N PRO A 2 83.46 -54.78 29.71
CA PRO A 2 81.99 -54.60 29.58
C PRO A 2 81.69 -53.52 28.48
N HIS A 3 80.51 -52.94 28.22
CA HIS A 3 79.10 -53.31 28.41
C HIS A 3 78.27 -52.76 27.20
N ASN A 4 77.00 -53.14 27.08
CA ASN A 4 75.93 -52.43 26.34
C ASN A 4 74.93 -51.86 27.40
N PRO A 5 74.10 -50.82 27.16
CA PRO A 5 72.83 -51.09 26.45
C PRO A 5 72.14 -49.91 25.68
N SER A 6 71.44 -50.31 24.61
CA SER A 6 70.08 -49.89 24.18
C SER A 6 69.68 -48.42 23.90
N PHE A 7 69.29 -48.17 22.65
CA PHE A 7 68.15 -47.30 22.29
C PHE A 7 67.22 -48.05 21.31
N PRO A 8 65.88 -48.02 21.48
CA PRO A 8 64.93 -48.61 20.53
C PRO A 8 64.56 -47.65 19.40
N THR A 9 64.11 -48.24 18.28
CA THR A 9 63.83 -47.60 16.98
C THR A 9 62.46 -46.91 16.88
N ALA A 10 62.37 -45.85 16.08
CA ALA A 10 61.12 -45.40 15.43
C ALA A 10 61.35 -45.20 13.91
N PRO A 11 60.43 -45.63 13.02
CA PRO A 11 60.70 -45.73 11.58
C PRO A 11 60.40 -44.45 10.78
N LEU A 12 60.92 -44.43 9.54
CA LEU A 12 60.76 -43.35 8.56
C LEU A 12 59.30 -43.14 8.11
N ARG A 13 58.94 -41.86 7.91
CA ARG A 13 57.70 -41.43 7.24
C ARG A 13 57.74 -41.72 5.73
N PRO A 14 56.68 -42.30 5.14
CA PRO A 14 56.32 -42.04 3.76
C PRO A 14 55.44 -40.79 3.65
N LEU A 15 55.66 -40.02 2.58
CA LEU A 15 54.97 -38.77 2.28
C LEU A 15 53.54 -39.06 1.79
N ALA A 16 52.52 -38.80 2.62
CA ALA A 16 51.13 -38.90 2.20
C ALA A 16 50.76 -37.71 1.29
N MET A 17 50.57 -37.98 0.00
CA MET A 17 50.14 -36.99 -0.99
C MET A 17 48.66 -36.68 -0.75
N ALA A 18 48.37 -35.61 -0.01
CA ALA A 18 47.00 -35.17 0.25
C ALA A 18 46.37 -34.65 -1.04
N LEU A 19 45.62 -35.50 -1.72
CA LEU A 19 44.80 -35.12 -2.87
C LEU A 19 43.65 -34.24 -2.36
N ALA A 20 43.86 -32.92 -2.37
CA ALA A 20 42.82 -31.95 -2.10
C ALA A 20 41.77 -32.04 -3.21
N GLY A 21 40.73 -32.85 -2.97
CA GLY A 21 39.55 -32.89 -3.82
C GLY A 21 38.90 -31.52 -3.80
N LEU A 22 39.12 -30.73 -4.85
CA LEU A 22 38.27 -29.58 -5.15
C LEU A 22 36.86 -30.15 -5.38
N LEU A 23 36.03 -30.09 -4.34
CA LEU A 23 34.58 -30.09 -4.50
C LEU A 23 34.23 -28.78 -5.21
N LEU A 24 34.39 -28.78 -6.53
CA LEU A 24 33.67 -27.89 -7.41
C LEU A 24 32.19 -28.16 -7.13
N SER A 25 31.58 -27.29 -6.32
CA SER A 25 30.13 -27.21 -6.24
C SER A 25 29.63 -27.05 -7.66
N SER A 26 28.96 -28.07 -8.20
CA SER A 26 28.32 -27.98 -9.49
C SER A 26 27.35 -26.80 -9.42
N ALA A 27 27.68 -25.70 -10.09
CA ALA A 27 26.76 -24.57 -10.21
C ALA A 27 25.50 -25.12 -10.88
N SER A 28 24.41 -25.23 -10.10
CA SER A 28 23.12 -25.59 -10.68
C SER A 28 22.68 -24.40 -11.52
N TRP A 29 22.28 -24.69 -12.76
CA TRP A 29 21.79 -23.68 -13.68
C TRP A 29 20.31 -23.46 -13.40
N ALA A 30 19.82 -22.26 -13.69
CA ALA A 30 18.39 -21.97 -13.67
C ALA A 30 17.68 -22.88 -14.69
N ALA A 31 16.71 -23.65 -14.21
CA ALA A 31 15.86 -24.52 -15.01
C ALA A 31 14.55 -23.80 -15.39
N THR A 32 13.86 -24.33 -16.40
CA THR A 32 12.51 -23.92 -16.75
C THR A 32 11.60 -25.14 -16.76
N PHE A 33 10.55 -25.11 -15.93
CA PHE A 33 9.53 -26.16 -15.85
C PHE A 33 8.26 -25.65 -16.52
N VAL A 34 7.80 -26.35 -17.55
CA VAL A 34 6.57 -26.00 -18.29
C VAL A 34 5.43 -26.85 -17.77
N VAL A 35 4.51 -26.24 -17.04
CA VAL A 35 3.25 -26.85 -16.57
C VAL A 35 2.32 -27.00 -17.77
N ASN A 36 1.96 -28.25 -18.06
CA ASN A 36 1.12 -28.66 -19.19
C ASN A 36 0.12 -29.77 -18.83
N ASP A 37 0.03 -30.11 -17.54
CA ASP A 37 -0.95 -31.03 -16.98
C ASP A 37 -1.81 -30.31 -15.94
N LEU A 38 -3.12 -30.52 -16.03
CA LEU A 38 -4.12 -29.97 -15.10
C LEU A 38 -4.31 -30.83 -13.84
N GLY A 39 -3.70 -32.02 -13.81
CA GLY A 39 -3.65 -32.88 -12.64
C GLY A 39 -2.86 -32.28 -11.47
N ASP A 40 -2.89 -33.00 -10.34
CA ASP A 40 -2.25 -32.61 -9.08
C ASP A 40 -1.25 -33.66 -8.56
N ALA A 41 -0.77 -34.55 -9.44
CA ALA A 41 0.24 -35.53 -9.13
C ALA A 41 1.56 -34.86 -8.66
N PRO A 42 2.28 -35.43 -7.68
CA PRO A 42 3.61 -34.96 -7.28
C PRO A 42 4.66 -35.29 -8.35
N LEU A 43 5.87 -34.74 -8.18
CA LEU A 43 7.03 -34.99 -9.05
C LEU A 43 7.38 -36.48 -9.11
N GLY A 44 7.04 -37.11 -10.24
CA GLY A 44 7.26 -38.53 -10.49
C GLY A 44 8.49 -38.79 -11.37
N GLY A 45 9.68 -38.85 -10.78
CA GLY A 45 10.88 -39.29 -11.48
C GLY A 45 11.41 -38.29 -12.52
N ALA A 46 11.23 -38.58 -13.81
CA ALA A 46 11.82 -37.79 -14.88
C ALA A 46 11.31 -36.33 -14.84
N MET A 47 12.23 -35.38 -14.98
CA MET A 47 11.95 -33.95 -14.79
C MET A 47 10.84 -33.43 -15.70
N CYS A 48 10.11 -32.41 -15.23
CA CYS A 48 9.11 -31.65 -15.98
C CYS A 48 9.66 -31.06 -17.30
N THR A 49 9.61 -31.85 -18.38
CA THR A 49 10.33 -31.60 -19.64
C THR A 49 9.45 -31.70 -20.88
N GLY A 50 8.12 -31.83 -20.71
CA GLY A 50 7.18 -32.05 -21.79
C GLY A 50 6.97 -33.55 -22.09
N VAL A 51 6.07 -33.87 -23.01
CA VAL A 51 5.67 -35.25 -23.36
C VAL A 51 6.90 -36.11 -23.67
N PRO A 52 7.10 -37.29 -23.02
CA PRO A 52 6.14 -38.07 -22.25
C PRO A 52 6.08 -37.78 -20.74
N ASN A 53 6.75 -36.73 -20.25
CA ASN A 53 6.79 -36.31 -18.85
C ASN A 53 5.85 -35.10 -18.61
N PRO A 54 4.53 -35.33 -18.42
CA PRO A 54 3.60 -34.26 -18.07
C PRO A 54 4.01 -33.59 -16.76
N CYS A 55 3.80 -32.27 -16.67
CA CYS A 55 4.14 -31.49 -15.48
C CYS A 55 2.92 -30.80 -14.92
N THR A 56 2.57 -31.16 -13.69
CA THR A 56 1.57 -30.46 -12.87
C THR A 56 2.23 -29.26 -12.18
N LEU A 57 1.42 -28.29 -11.72
CA LEU A 57 1.93 -27.19 -10.89
C LEU A 57 2.65 -27.70 -9.63
N ARG A 58 2.12 -28.77 -9.00
CA ARG A 58 2.74 -29.41 -7.84
C ARG A 58 4.13 -29.96 -8.15
N ALA A 59 4.26 -30.67 -9.27
CA ALA A 59 5.54 -31.23 -9.71
C ALA A 59 6.55 -30.13 -10.07
N ALA A 60 6.10 -29.05 -10.72
CA ALA A 60 6.95 -27.90 -11.05
C ALA A 60 7.50 -27.21 -9.78
N ILE A 61 6.65 -26.96 -8.78
CA ILE A 61 7.08 -26.37 -7.50
C ILE A 61 8.05 -27.31 -6.78
N GLN A 62 7.79 -28.62 -6.77
CA GLN A 62 8.71 -29.61 -6.17
C GLN A 62 10.07 -29.68 -6.90
N ALA A 63 10.09 -29.52 -8.22
CA ALA A 63 11.32 -29.46 -9.00
C ALA A 63 12.13 -28.19 -8.72
N ALA A 64 11.48 -27.01 -8.68
CA ALA A 64 12.13 -25.75 -8.29
C ALA A 64 12.66 -25.78 -6.85
N ASN A 65 11.91 -26.37 -5.92
CA ASN A 65 12.37 -26.58 -4.53
C ASN A 65 13.54 -27.57 -4.40
N ALA A 66 13.87 -28.35 -5.44
CA ALA A 66 15.05 -29.21 -5.46
C ALA A 66 16.31 -28.49 -5.98
N ASN A 67 16.18 -27.26 -6.50
CA ASN A 67 17.27 -26.47 -7.08
C ASN A 67 17.46 -25.14 -6.33
N ALA A 68 18.68 -24.83 -5.91
CA ALA A 68 18.98 -23.55 -5.26
C ALA A 68 19.11 -22.36 -6.26
N ALA A 69 19.15 -22.63 -7.56
CA ALA A 69 19.19 -21.60 -8.59
C ALA A 69 17.80 -20.97 -8.80
N PRO A 70 17.70 -19.70 -9.27
CA PRO A 70 16.42 -19.07 -9.58
C PRO A 70 15.72 -19.70 -10.79
N ASP A 71 14.86 -20.67 -10.54
CA ASP A 71 14.16 -21.42 -11.58
C ASP A 71 12.93 -20.65 -12.11
N THR A 72 12.42 -21.07 -13.27
CA THR A 72 11.20 -20.49 -13.86
C THR A 72 10.13 -21.57 -14.03
N ILE A 73 8.90 -21.27 -13.63
CA ILE A 73 7.70 -22.07 -13.89
C ILE A 73 6.84 -21.30 -14.90
N GLN A 74 6.58 -21.91 -16.04
CA GLN A 74 5.75 -21.38 -17.14
C GLN A 74 4.57 -22.32 -17.39
N PHE A 75 3.60 -21.89 -18.19
CA PHE A 75 2.40 -22.68 -18.48
C PHE A 75 2.21 -22.79 -20.00
N ASP A 76 2.06 -24.01 -20.52
CA ASP A 76 1.70 -24.26 -21.92
C ASP A 76 0.45 -25.14 -21.99
N PHE A 77 -0.67 -24.47 -22.25
CA PHE A 77 -1.95 -25.08 -22.59
C PHE A 77 -2.44 -24.58 -23.96
N SER A 78 -1.50 -24.30 -24.88
CA SER A 78 -1.79 -23.84 -26.25
C SER A 78 -2.72 -22.61 -26.33
N GLY A 79 -2.59 -21.69 -25.37
CA GLY A 79 -3.38 -20.44 -25.29
C GLY A 79 -4.80 -20.57 -24.72
N GLY A 80 -5.22 -21.77 -24.29
CA GLY A 80 -6.53 -21.96 -23.66
C GLY A 80 -6.62 -21.34 -22.25
N GLN A 81 -7.78 -20.80 -21.89
CA GLN A 81 -8.08 -20.50 -20.49
C GLN A 81 -8.30 -21.81 -19.73
N VAL A 82 -7.49 -22.05 -18.70
CA VAL A 82 -7.49 -23.28 -17.92
C VAL A 82 -7.67 -23.01 -16.43
N THR A 83 -8.21 -24.00 -15.73
CA THR A 83 -8.25 -24.03 -14.27
C THR A 83 -7.45 -25.24 -13.79
N ILE A 84 -6.39 -25.00 -13.03
CA ILE A 84 -5.63 -25.99 -12.27
C ILE A 84 -6.32 -26.09 -10.91
N SER A 85 -6.75 -27.29 -10.49
CA SER A 85 -7.48 -27.50 -9.24
C SER A 85 -6.72 -28.45 -8.32
N PRO A 86 -5.85 -27.95 -7.43
CA PRO A 86 -5.18 -28.77 -6.43
C PRO A 86 -6.17 -29.52 -5.55
N THR A 87 -5.89 -30.79 -5.29
CA THR A 87 -6.65 -31.74 -4.46
C THR A 87 -6.17 -31.79 -3.01
N SER A 88 -5.09 -31.06 -2.72
CA SER A 88 -4.50 -30.87 -1.40
C SER A 88 -3.65 -29.60 -1.40
N ALA A 89 -3.21 -29.14 -0.23
CA ALA A 89 -2.28 -28.01 -0.11
C ALA A 89 -1.09 -28.14 -1.07
N LEU A 90 -0.81 -27.08 -1.83
CA LEU A 90 0.37 -27.02 -2.69
C LEU A 90 1.65 -27.05 -1.83
N PRO A 91 2.78 -27.57 -2.34
CA PRO A 91 4.05 -27.50 -1.63
C PRO A 91 4.45 -26.03 -1.41
N PRO A 92 4.96 -25.65 -0.23
CA PRO A 92 5.50 -24.31 -0.03
C PRO A 92 6.73 -24.10 -0.91
N ILE A 93 6.88 -22.90 -1.46
CA ILE A 93 8.04 -22.46 -2.22
C ILE A 93 9.13 -22.08 -1.21
N ILE A 94 10.31 -22.69 -1.35
CA ILE A 94 11.45 -22.54 -0.43
C ILE A 94 12.77 -22.14 -1.10
N ASN A 95 12.80 -22.08 -2.44
CA ASN A 95 13.91 -21.54 -3.24
C ASN A 95 13.41 -20.41 -4.15
N PRO A 96 14.30 -19.55 -4.68
CA PRO A 96 13.90 -18.48 -5.59
C PRO A 96 13.26 -19.04 -6.87
N VAL A 97 12.08 -18.54 -7.24
CA VAL A 97 11.37 -18.99 -8.45
C VAL A 97 10.61 -17.86 -9.13
N THR A 98 10.60 -17.84 -10.46
CA THR A 98 9.68 -17.01 -11.26
C THR A 98 8.51 -17.85 -11.74
N ILE A 99 7.32 -17.64 -11.21
CA ILE A 99 6.06 -18.22 -11.70
C ILE A 99 5.43 -17.21 -12.66
N ASP A 100 5.39 -17.56 -13.95
CA ASP A 100 5.02 -16.66 -15.03
C ASP A 100 3.86 -17.18 -15.88
N GLY A 101 2.65 -16.74 -15.55
CA GLY A 101 1.42 -16.98 -16.32
C GLY A 101 1.28 -16.14 -17.59
N TYR A 102 2.22 -15.23 -17.89
CA TYR A 102 2.25 -14.50 -19.16
C TYR A 102 3.19 -15.13 -20.20
N ALA A 103 4.06 -16.05 -19.78
CA ALA A 103 4.94 -16.78 -20.69
C ALA A 103 4.15 -17.61 -21.72
N LEU A 104 4.79 -17.92 -22.86
CA LEU A 104 4.27 -18.81 -23.91
C LEU A 104 2.89 -18.42 -24.48
N GLY A 105 2.45 -17.17 -24.28
CA GLY A 105 1.15 -16.69 -24.75
C GLY A 105 -0.03 -17.07 -23.83
N ALA A 106 0.22 -17.54 -22.61
CA ALA A 106 -0.80 -17.87 -21.61
C ALA A 106 -1.51 -16.63 -20.99
N GLY A 107 -1.25 -15.43 -21.50
CA GLY A 107 -1.94 -14.22 -21.10
C GLY A 107 -1.32 -12.97 -21.72
N ASN A 108 -1.84 -11.80 -21.33
CA ASN A 108 -1.30 -10.49 -21.70
C ASN A 108 -1.29 -9.60 -20.46
N PRO A 109 -0.15 -8.98 -20.08
CA PRO A 109 -0.09 -8.02 -18.99
C PRO A 109 -0.94 -6.77 -19.27
N ASN A 110 -1.38 -6.10 -18.21
CA ASN A 110 -2.14 -4.86 -18.33
C ASN A 110 -1.34 -3.76 -19.05
N THR A 111 -1.94 -3.16 -20.07
CA THR A 111 -1.39 -2.03 -20.83
C THR A 111 -1.97 -0.69 -20.38
N LEU A 112 -3.14 -0.69 -19.74
CA LEU A 112 -3.87 0.53 -19.40
C LEU A 112 -3.27 1.28 -18.21
N THR A 113 -3.04 2.58 -18.37
CA THR A 113 -2.71 3.49 -17.27
C THR A 113 -3.88 3.60 -16.27
N VAL A 114 -5.11 3.63 -16.79
CA VAL A 114 -6.40 3.71 -16.08
C VAL A 114 -7.28 2.53 -16.52
N GLY A 115 -7.71 1.71 -15.58
CA GLY A 115 -8.33 0.41 -15.83
C GLY A 115 -7.33 -0.75 -15.69
N ASN A 116 -7.79 -1.97 -15.99
CA ASN A 116 -6.97 -3.17 -16.06
C ASN A 116 -7.48 -4.04 -17.21
N ASP A 117 -6.73 -4.15 -18.30
CA ASP A 117 -7.05 -4.98 -19.47
C ASP A 117 -6.32 -6.33 -19.50
N ALA A 118 -5.61 -6.71 -18.41
CA ALA A 118 -4.87 -7.96 -18.38
C ALA A 118 -5.78 -9.17 -18.68
N SER A 119 -5.29 -10.05 -19.56
CA SER A 119 -5.93 -11.34 -19.85
C SER A 119 -5.15 -12.43 -19.12
N ILE A 120 -5.79 -13.07 -18.15
CA ILE A 120 -5.22 -14.14 -17.33
C ILE A 120 -5.84 -15.47 -17.75
N SER A 121 -5.07 -16.34 -18.42
CA SER A 121 -5.58 -17.64 -18.86
C SER A 121 -5.34 -18.76 -17.83
N ILE A 122 -4.47 -18.54 -16.85
CA ILE A 122 -4.13 -19.54 -15.82
C ILE A 122 -4.86 -19.23 -14.51
N ARG A 123 -5.90 -19.99 -14.15
CA ARG A 123 -6.54 -19.95 -12.83
C ARG A 123 -6.06 -21.11 -11.96
N ILE A 124 -5.52 -20.83 -10.79
CA ILE A 124 -5.17 -21.80 -9.74
C ILE A 124 -6.30 -21.73 -8.71
N ASP A 125 -7.10 -22.80 -8.62
CA ASP A 125 -8.35 -22.80 -7.88
C ASP A 125 -8.34 -23.81 -6.71
N GLY A 126 -8.37 -23.26 -5.50
CA GLY A 126 -8.21 -24.00 -4.25
C GLY A 126 -9.46 -24.69 -3.72
N GLN A 127 -10.59 -24.71 -4.46
CA GLN A 127 -11.86 -25.28 -3.98
C GLN A 127 -11.72 -26.73 -3.45
N ASN A 128 -10.80 -27.51 -4.02
CA ASN A 128 -10.54 -28.90 -3.63
C ASN A 128 -9.27 -29.08 -2.77
N ALA A 129 -8.56 -27.99 -2.41
CA ALA A 129 -7.27 -28.06 -1.73
C ALA A 129 -7.38 -28.35 -0.22
N GLY A 130 -8.56 -28.11 0.36
CA GLY A 130 -8.89 -28.36 1.78
C GLY A 130 -9.20 -27.09 2.59
N PRO A 131 -9.83 -27.22 3.77
CA PRO A 131 -10.14 -26.09 4.65
C PRO A 131 -8.87 -25.50 5.28
N ASN A 132 -8.84 -24.18 5.49
CA ASN A 132 -7.69 -23.44 6.05
C ASN A 132 -6.38 -23.57 5.23
N VAL A 133 -6.45 -24.04 3.99
CA VAL A 133 -5.29 -24.19 3.10
C VAL A 133 -5.07 -22.90 2.30
N PRO A 134 -3.90 -22.23 2.41
CA PRO A 134 -3.54 -21.12 1.56
C PRO A 134 -3.18 -21.58 0.14
N GLY A 135 -3.16 -20.64 -0.81
CA GLY A 135 -2.77 -20.88 -2.21
C GLY A 135 -1.27 -21.04 -2.38
N LEU A 136 -0.60 -20.02 -2.96
CA LEU A 136 0.85 -20.04 -3.11
C LEU A 136 1.52 -19.49 -1.84
N VAL A 137 2.38 -20.31 -1.24
CA VAL A 137 3.10 -19.99 0.01
C VAL A 137 4.58 -19.86 -0.28
N PHE A 138 5.17 -18.71 0.03
CA PHE A 138 6.60 -18.47 -0.02
C PHE A 138 7.13 -18.43 1.42
N LEU A 139 8.15 -19.24 1.71
CA LEU A 139 8.78 -19.37 3.03
C LEU A 139 10.26 -18.97 2.97
N SER A 140 10.98 -19.15 4.09
CA SER A 140 12.43 -18.94 4.18
C SER A 140 13.17 -19.58 3.00
N GLY A 141 14.03 -18.82 2.34
CA GLY A 141 14.81 -19.24 1.16
C GLY A 141 14.18 -18.87 -0.19
N ALA A 142 12.87 -18.59 -0.25
CA ALA A 142 12.18 -18.16 -1.48
C ALA A 142 12.39 -16.68 -1.86
N SER A 143 13.42 -16.03 -1.32
CA SER A 143 13.75 -14.63 -1.59
C SER A 143 14.02 -14.37 -3.08
N ASN A 144 13.70 -13.17 -3.57
CA ASN A 144 13.77 -12.79 -4.99
C ASN A 144 12.81 -13.55 -5.93
N SER A 145 11.82 -14.28 -5.39
CA SER A 145 10.81 -14.93 -6.23
C SER A 145 9.87 -13.92 -6.88
N ILE A 146 9.35 -14.25 -8.07
CA ILE A 146 8.39 -13.44 -8.82
C ILE A 146 7.13 -14.28 -9.07
N LEU A 147 5.96 -13.72 -8.80
CA LEU A 147 4.66 -14.30 -9.13
C LEU A 147 3.91 -13.31 -10.03
N ARG A 148 3.62 -13.71 -11.27
CA ARG A 148 2.85 -12.88 -12.22
C ARG A 148 1.94 -13.68 -13.14
N GLY A 149 0.89 -13.02 -13.63
CA GLY A 149 0.05 -13.52 -14.72
C GLY A 149 -0.87 -14.68 -14.38
N VAL A 150 -1.13 -14.94 -13.10
CA VAL A 150 -2.06 -15.99 -12.66
C VAL A 150 -3.28 -15.42 -11.92
N ALA A 151 -4.37 -16.19 -11.93
CA ALA A 151 -5.53 -15.98 -11.07
C ALA A 151 -5.48 -16.97 -9.90
N ILE A 152 -5.73 -16.54 -8.67
CA ILE A 152 -5.68 -17.41 -7.48
C ILE A 152 -6.98 -17.28 -6.67
N THR A 153 -7.79 -18.34 -6.67
CA THR A 153 -9.20 -18.31 -6.26
C THR A 153 -9.57 -19.45 -5.30
N ARG A 154 -10.62 -19.23 -4.48
CA ARG A 154 -11.30 -20.22 -3.64
C ARG A 154 -10.42 -21.08 -2.71
N PHE A 155 -9.22 -20.63 -2.33
CA PHE A 155 -8.43 -21.29 -1.29
C PHE A 155 -9.06 -21.15 0.10
N GLY A 156 -8.92 -22.18 0.93
CA GLY A 156 -9.49 -22.26 2.28
C GLY A 156 -8.86 -21.31 3.31
N ALA A 157 -7.77 -20.62 2.95
CA ALA A 157 -7.19 -19.50 3.71
C ALA A 157 -6.77 -18.37 2.75
N HIS A 158 -5.53 -17.88 2.82
CA HIS A 158 -5.04 -16.77 2.00
C HIS A 158 -4.78 -17.17 0.54
N GLY A 159 -4.94 -16.24 -0.41
CA GLY A 159 -4.60 -16.50 -1.82
C GLY A 159 -3.09 -16.66 -2.03
N VAL A 160 -2.32 -15.64 -1.60
CA VAL A 160 -0.85 -15.68 -1.56
C VAL A 160 -0.38 -15.42 -0.13
N MET A 161 0.57 -16.21 0.36
CA MET A 161 1.17 -16.05 1.68
C MET A 161 2.69 -15.91 1.59
N LEU A 162 3.25 -14.86 2.21
CA LEU A 162 4.69 -14.63 2.34
C LEU A 162 5.06 -14.66 3.84
N SER A 163 5.71 -15.72 4.33
CA SER A 163 6.10 -15.84 5.74
C SER A 163 7.61 -15.88 5.93
N GLY A 164 8.13 -14.97 6.75
CA GLY A 164 9.53 -14.98 7.20
C GLY A 164 9.80 -15.96 8.35
N GLN A 165 8.78 -16.71 8.81
CA GLN A 165 8.89 -17.72 9.87
C GLN A 165 9.57 -17.19 11.16
N ASN A 166 9.34 -15.91 11.48
CA ASN A 166 9.84 -15.16 12.62
C ASN A 166 11.38 -15.09 12.69
N THR A 167 12.03 -15.28 11.53
CA THR A 167 13.47 -15.13 11.34
C THR A 167 13.72 -13.91 10.46
N ALA A 168 14.36 -12.87 11.00
CA ALA A 168 14.68 -11.68 10.21
C ALA A 168 15.57 -12.06 9.01
N ASN A 169 15.32 -11.45 7.84
CA ASN A 169 16.05 -11.66 6.59
C ASN A 169 15.92 -13.07 5.96
N SER A 170 15.01 -13.93 6.43
CA SER A 170 14.77 -15.27 5.85
C SER A 170 14.02 -15.23 4.50
N LEU A 171 13.11 -14.26 4.34
CA LEU A 171 12.32 -14.02 3.14
C LEU A 171 12.33 -12.53 2.81
N ILE A 172 12.93 -12.19 1.67
CA ILE A 172 13.17 -10.83 1.19
C ILE A 172 12.80 -10.72 -0.29
N GLU A 173 12.24 -9.59 -0.72
CA GLU A 173 12.13 -9.23 -2.15
C GLU A 173 11.32 -10.23 -3.00
N VAL A 174 10.26 -10.82 -2.43
CA VAL A 174 9.24 -11.51 -3.24
C VAL A 174 8.35 -10.48 -3.92
N SER A 175 8.18 -10.62 -5.23
CA SER A 175 7.41 -9.71 -6.08
C SER A 175 6.12 -10.39 -6.56
N VAL A 176 4.97 -9.83 -6.19
CA VAL A 176 3.63 -10.31 -6.57
C VAL A 176 2.99 -9.25 -7.45
N THR A 177 3.01 -9.44 -8.78
CA THR A 177 2.71 -8.38 -9.75
C THR A 177 1.81 -8.86 -10.89
N GLY A 178 0.88 -8.02 -11.34
CA GLY A 178 0.03 -8.33 -12.51
C GLY A 178 -0.82 -9.59 -12.36
N ASN A 179 -1.24 -9.95 -11.14
CA ASN A 179 -2.09 -11.12 -10.86
C ASN A 179 -3.54 -10.71 -10.57
N PHE A 180 -4.46 -11.66 -10.70
CA PHE A 180 -5.83 -11.53 -10.17
C PHE A 180 -6.00 -12.41 -8.94
N ILE A 181 -6.30 -11.82 -7.78
CA ILE A 181 -6.38 -12.56 -6.52
C ILE A 181 -7.81 -12.52 -6.00
N GLY A 182 -8.42 -13.70 -5.85
CA GLY A 182 -9.81 -13.87 -5.43
C GLY A 182 -10.88 -13.44 -6.45
N THR A 183 -10.49 -13.33 -7.73
CA THR A 183 -11.36 -13.03 -8.87
C THR A 183 -10.72 -13.58 -10.16
N ASP A 184 -11.51 -13.87 -11.19
CA ASP A 184 -11.02 -14.07 -12.57
C ASP A 184 -10.98 -12.74 -13.38
N GLY A 185 -11.43 -11.66 -12.75
CA GLY A 185 -11.53 -10.32 -13.30
C GLY A 185 -12.68 -10.09 -14.28
N THR A 186 -13.49 -11.09 -14.63
CA THR A 186 -14.63 -10.94 -15.58
C THR A 186 -15.68 -9.96 -15.04
N GLY A 187 -15.88 -9.96 -13.72
CA GLY A 187 -16.31 -8.76 -13.01
C GLY A 187 -17.80 -8.42 -13.04
N VAL A 188 -18.68 -9.36 -12.68
CA VAL A 188 -19.68 -9.15 -11.60
C VAL A 188 -19.93 -10.51 -10.95
N GLY A 189 -19.71 -10.64 -9.64
CA GLY A 189 -20.06 -11.85 -8.88
C GLY A 189 -19.15 -13.06 -9.11
N ASP A 190 -18.06 -12.91 -9.88
CA ASP A 190 -17.00 -13.90 -10.14
C ASP A 190 -17.54 -15.31 -10.52
N ASP A 191 -18.07 -15.44 -11.73
CA ASP A 191 -18.72 -16.65 -12.27
C ASP A 191 -20.11 -17.00 -11.71
N ALA A 192 -20.77 -17.99 -12.31
CA ALA A 192 -22.16 -18.34 -12.03
C ALA A 192 -22.37 -18.98 -10.63
N THR A 193 -21.29 -19.27 -9.89
CA THR A 193 -21.31 -19.89 -8.56
C THR A 193 -21.15 -18.91 -7.41
N GLY A 194 -20.83 -17.64 -7.69
CA GLY A 194 -20.61 -16.59 -6.70
C GLY A 194 -19.13 -16.32 -6.43
N LEU A 195 -18.85 -15.48 -5.42
CA LEU A 195 -17.51 -14.93 -5.15
C LEU A 195 -16.38 -15.99 -5.20
N LEU A 196 -15.40 -15.80 -6.09
CA LEU A 196 -14.18 -16.60 -6.18
C LEU A 196 -13.12 -16.23 -5.12
N ALA A 197 -13.50 -15.42 -4.13
CA ALA A 197 -12.64 -14.97 -3.06
C ALA A 197 -12.02 -16.16 -2.30
N ASN A 198 -10.76 -15.98 -1.90
CA ASN A 198 -10.14 -16.87 -0.92
C ASN A 198 -10.75 -16.58 0.47
N ALA A 199 -10.83 -17.59 1.35
CA ALA A 199 -11.52 -17.45 2.64
C ALA A 199 -10.77 -16.57 3.66
N GLY A 200 -9.46 -16.37 3.45
CA GLY A 200 -8.62 -15.39 4.14
C GLY A 200 -8.37 -14.14 3.31
N SER A 201 -7.42 -13.31 3.74
CA SER A 201 -6.94 -12.17 2.94
C SER A 201 -6.46 -12.57 1.56
N GLY A 202 -6.59 -11.68 0.57
CA GLY A 202 -6.10 -11.93 -0.80
C GLY A 202 -4.60 -12.22 -0.82
N ILE A 203 -3.82 -11.27 -0.29
CA ILE A 203 -2.38 -11.42 -0.05
C ILE A 203 -2.10 -11.21 1.44
N PHE A 204 -1.36 -12.14 2.05
CA PHE A 204 -0.96 -12.10 3.45
C PHE A 204 0.56 -12.15 3.57
N ILE A 205 1.15 -11.20 4.29
CA ILE A 205 2.60 -11.09 4.50
C ILE A 205 2.84 -11.05 6.01
N ASN A 206 3.63 -11.97 6.55
CA ASN A 206 3.79 -12.07 7.99
C ASN A 206 5.18 -12.56 8.46
N ASP A 207 5.32 -12.67 9.78
CA ASP A 207 6.43 -13.36 10.44
C ASP A 207 7.83 -12.83 10.05
N LEU A 208 7.99 -11.50 9.97
CA LEU A 208 9.21 -10.77 9.59
C LEU A 208 9.63 -10.85 8.10
N ALA A 209 8.76 -11.34 7.20
CA ALA A 209 8.92 -11.17 5.76
C ALA A 209 9.00 -9.67 5.39
N ARG A 210 9.94 -9.31 4.50
CA ARG A 210 10.32 -7.91 4.26
C ARG A 210 10.66 -7.61 2.80
N ASN A 211 10.67 -6.31 2.46
CA ASN A 211 10.96 -5.80 1.11
C ASN A 211 10.11 -6.43 -0.02
N ALA A 212 9.01 -7.11 0.29
CA ALA A 212 8.12 -7.67 -0.71
C ALA A 212 7.43 -6.53 -1.48
N MET A 213 7.22 -6.75 -2.77
CA MET A 213 6.52 -5.82 -3.66
C MET A 213 5.17 -6.42 -4.06
N VAL A 214 4.08 -5.83 -3.59
CA VAL A 214 2.73 -6.14 -4.06
C VAL A 214 2.35 -5.07 -5.07
N GLY A 215 2.40 -5.42 -6.36
CA GLY A 215 2.15 -4.52 -7.48
C GLY A 215 3.44 -3.93 -8.05
N GLY A 216 3.47 -2.65 -8.42
CA GLY A 216 4.69 -2.06 -8.99
C GLY A 216 4.54 -0.65 -9.55
N GLY A 217 5.55 -0.18 -10.28
CA GLY A 217 5.55 1.14 -10.91
C GLY A 217 4.84 1.20 -12.27
N LEU A 218 4.72 0.06 -12.96
CA LEU A 218 4.20 -0.04 -14.32
C LEU A 218 2.74 -0.53 -14.36
N PRO A 219 1.96 -0.17 -15.40
CA PRO A 219 0.63 -0.75 -15.65
C PRO A 219 0.61 -2.28 -15.59
N ALA A 220 1.60 -2.95 -16.19
CA ALA A 220 1.70 -4.41 -16.27
C ALA A 220 1.85 -5.09 -14.90
N GLU A 221 2.31 -4.36 -13.88
CA GLU A 221 2.58 -4.87 -12.53
C GLU A 221 1.35 -4.77 -11.61
N ARG A 222 0.28 -4.08 -12.04
CA ARG A 222 -0.97 -3.87 -11.27
C ARG A 222 -1.71 -5.17 -11.01
N ASN A 223 -1.78 -5.59 -9.74
CA ASN A 223 -2.72 -6.65 -9.35
C ASN A 223 -4.16 -6.12 -9.29
N LEU A 224 -5.13 -7.00 -9.52
CA LEU A 224 -6.53 -6.84 -9.11
C LEU A 224 -6.79 -7.80 -7.94
N ILE A 225 -7.19 -7.26 -6.79
CA ILE A 225 -7.27 -8.02 -5.54
C ILE A 225 -8.67 -7.87 -4.96
N VAL A 226 -9.40 -8.98 -4.87
CA VAL A 226 -10.72 -9.07 -4.22
C VAL A 226 -10.65 -10.14 -3.14
N ALA A 227 -10.76 -9.74 -1.88
CA ALA A 227 -10.94 -10.63 -0.74
C ALA A 227 -12.42 -10.72 -0.32
N HIS A 228 -12.72 -11.66 0.58
CA HIS A 228 -14.03 -11.84 1.20
C HIS A 228 -14.53 -10.58 1.93
N ASP A 229 -15.84 -10.46 2.15
CA ASP A 229 -16.47 -9.33 2.86
C ASP A 229 -16.18 -9.23 4.36
N THR A 230 -15.41 -10.18 4.90
CA THR A 230 -14.86 -10.19 6.27
C THR A 230 -13.34 -10.01 6.30
N GLN A 231 -12.67 -9.99 5.15
CA GLN A 231 -11.21 -10.09 5.03
C GLN A 231 -10.55 -8.87 4.36
N ALA A 232 -9.23 -8.78 4.49
CA ALA A 232 -8.43 -7.72 3.86
C ALA A 232 -8.00 -8.09 2.43
N GLY A 233 -7.94 -7.13 1.52
CA GLY A 233 -7.32 -7.32 0.21
C GLY A 233 -5.84 -7.68 0.35
N VAL A 234 -5.09 -6.82 1.04
CA VAL A 234 -3.68 -7.06 1.41
C VAL A 234 -3.52 -6.86 2.92
N ALA A 235 -2.87 -7.82 3.59
CA ALA A 235 -2.66 -7.81 5.04
C ALA A 235 -1.19 -8.07 5.41
N LEU A 236 -0.61 -7.19 6.22
CA LEU A 236 0.75 -7.26 6.75
C LEU A 236 0.68 -7.45 8.27
N PHE A 237 1.33 -8.49 8.80
CA PHE A 237 1.31 -8.87 10.22
C PHE A 237 2.73 -9.13 10.74
N ASN A 238 3.29 -8.19 11.50
CA ASN A 238 4.71 -8.21 11.88
C ASN A 238 5.63 -8.32 10.63
N ALA A 239 5.31 -7.57 9.57
CA ALA A 239 5.92 -7.70 8.24
C ALA A 239 6.54 -6.35 7.80
N PRO A 240 7.81 -6.08 8.17
CA PRO A 240 8.42 -4.77 8.00
C PRO A 240 8.89 -4.49 6.56
N GLN A 241 8.97 -3.21 6.18
CA GLN A 241 9.60 -2.71 4.94
C GLN A 241 8.95 -3.20 3.63
N ASN A 242 7.69 -3.63 3.66
CA ASN A 242 6.97 -4.11 2.47
C ASN A 242 6.27 -2.97 1.72
N GLN A 243 6.14 -3.11 0.39
CA GLN A 243 5.56 -2.12 -0.50
C GLN A 243 4.26 -2.65 -1.13
N ILE A 244 3.20 -1.84 -1.11
CA ILE A 244 1.90 -2.13 -1.73
C ILE A 244 1.64 -0.99 -2.71
N ARG A 245 1.91 -1.21 -4.00
CA ARG A 245 1.93 -0.14 -5.01
C ARG A 245 1.05 -0.41 -6.23
N ASN A 246 0.27 0.59 -6.66
CA ASN A 246 -0.46 0.58 -7.94
C ASN A 246 -1.40 -0.63 -8.11
N ASN A 247 -2.04 -1.09 -7.03
CA ASN A 247 -3.02 -2.18 -7.08
C ASN A 247 -4.45 -1.63 -7.16
N TYR A 248 -5.36 -2.42 -7.74
CA TYR A 248 -6.80 -2.24 -7.61
C TYR A 248 -7.29 -3.21 -6.54
N ILE A 249 -7.72 -2.67 -5.39
CA ILE A 249 -8.03 -3.45 -4.19
C ILE A 249 -9.51 -3.26 -3.85
N GLY A 250 -10.24 -4.37 -3.76
CA GLY A 250 -11.68 -4.43 -3.48
C GLY A 250 -12.55 -3.70 -4.52
N THR A 251 -12.06 -3.57 -5.75
CA THR A 251 -12.73 -2.92 -6.88
C THR A 251 -12.88 -3.86 -8.08
N ASN A 252 -13.57 -3.42 -9.14
CA ASN A 252 -13.61 -4.07 -10.44
C ASN A 252 -12.35 -3.73 -11.29
N ARG A 253 -12.21 -4.33 -12.49
CA ARG A 253 -11.11 -4.03 -13.44
C ARG A 253 -11.02 -2.55 -13.82
N ALA A 254 -12.11 -1.78 -13.81
CA ALA A 254 -12.08 -0.34 -14.08
C ALA A 254 -11.54 0.50 -12.89
N GLY A 255 -11.69 -0.02 -11.67
CA GLY A 255 -11.38 0.70 -10.43
C GLY A 255 -12.50 1.64 -9.96
N ASP A 256 -13.74 1.49 -10.46
CA ASP A 256 -14.87 2.42 -10.22
C ASP A 256 -16.03 1.83 -9.40
N SER A 257 -16.04 0.51 -9.19
CA SER A 257 -17.15 -0.19 -8.52
C SER A 257 -16.61 -1.11 -7.43
N ARG A 258 -17.16 -1.01 -6.21
CA ARG A 258 -16.71 -1.81 -5.05
C ARG A 258 -17.10 -3.29 -5.20
N ARG A 259 -16.26 -4.18 -4.63
CA ARG A 259 -16.49 -5.63 -4.47
C ARG A 259 -16.59 -6.02 -2.98
N ALA A 260 -16.57 -7.31 -2.67
CA ALA A 260 -16.90 -7.83 -1.34
C ALA A 260 -16.00 -7.27 -0.22
N THR A 261 -14.69 -7.30 -0.45
CA THR A 261 -13.56 -6.94 0.43
C THR A 261 -13.87 -6.00 1.62
N ALA A 262 -13.65 -6.49 2.83
CA ALA A 262 -13.93 -5.77 4.08
C ALA A 262 -12.99 -4.59 4.32
N VAL A 263 -11.70 -4.84 4.15
CA VAL A 263 -10.62 -3.89 4.38
C VAL A 263 -9.73 -3.87 3.14
N GLY A 264 -9.37 -2.70 2.62
CA GLY A 264 -8.48 -2.62 1.47
C GLY A 264 -7.07 -3.13 1.82
N VAL A 265 -6.38 -2.35 2.65
CA VAL A 265 -5.05 -2.68 3.17
C VAL A 265 -5.08 -2.72 4.70
N SER A 266 -4.46 -3.72 5.30
CA SER A 266 -4.37 -3.84 6.75
C SER A 266 -2.93 -4.01 7.23
N LEU A 267 -2.48 -3.13 8.14
CA LEU A 267 -1.14 -3.11 8.69
C LEU A 267 -1.20 -3.37 10.20
N HIS A 268 -0.72 -4.54 10.64
CA HIS A 268 -0.61 -4.92 12.05
C HIS A 268 0.87 -5.03 12.40
N SER A 269 1.36 -4.19 13.33
CA SER A 269 2.75 -4.21 13.80
C SER A 269 3.83 -4.22 12.68
N SER A 270 3.53 -3.58 11.54
CA SER A 270 4.32 -3.71 10.32
C SER A 270 5.01 -2.38 10.00
N ASN A 271 6.25 -2.21 10.47
CA ASN A 271 7.00 -0.97 10.31
C ASN A 271 7.49 -0.74 8.88
N ASN A 272 7.78 0.52 8.55
CA ASN A 272 8.28 0.99 7.26
C ASN A 272 7.48 0.49 6.04
N ALA A 273 6.18 0.22 6.20
CA ALA A 273 5.31 -0.14 5.09
C ALA A 273 5.04 1.09 4.21
N LEU A 274 5.17 0.93 2.88
CA LEU A 274 4.81 1.94 1.89
C LEU A 274 3.55 1.48 1.15
N VAL A 275 2.47 2.23 1.29
CA VAL A 275 1.20 2.00 0.60
C VAL A 275 0.99 3.16 -0.37
N ASN A 276 1.16 2.96 -1.68
CA ASN A 276 1.08 4.08 -2.61
C ASN A 276 0.48 3.81 -4.00
N ASP A 277 -0.06 4.85 -4.62
CA ASP A 277 -0.67 4.79 -5.96
C ASP A 277 -1.84 3.77 -6.11
N ASN A 278 -2.35 3.19 -5.01
CA ASN A 278 -3.42 2.18 -5.06
C ASN A 278 -4.78 2.82 -5.28
N THR A 279 -5.71 2.08 -5.88
CA THR A 279 -7.14 2.42 -5.92
C THR A 279 -7.90 1.43 -5.04
N ILE A 280 -8.49 1.93 -3.96
CA ILE A 280 -9.01 1.13 -2.85
C ILE A 280 -10.50 1.42 -2.66
N GLY A 281 -11.33 0.38 -2.81
CA GLY A 281 -12.71 0.35 -2.35
C GLY A 281 -12.90 -0.82 -1.39
N ALA A 282 -13.57 -0.61 -0.26
CA ALA A 282 -13.76 -1.65 0.76
C ALA A 282 -15.07 -1.42 1.52
N SER A 283 -15.71 -2.49 2.01
CA SER A 283 -17.06 -2.41 2.60
C SER A 283 -17.06 -1.81 4.00
N ASN A 284 -15.94 -1.90 4.74
CA ASN A 284 -15.78 -1.30 6.05
C ASN A 284 -14.73 -0.19 6.02
N ARG A 285 -13.46 -0.51 5.74
CA ARG A 285 -12.31 0.40 5.94
C ARG A 285 -11.36 0.42 4.75
N GLY A 286 -10.92 1.58 4.28
CA GLY A 286 -9.97 1.66 3.16
C GLY A 286 -8.59 1.13 3.55
N VAL A 287 -7.94 1.78 4.53
CA VAL A 287 -6.71 1.29 5.16
C VAL A 287 -6.91 1.20 6.67
N PHE A 288 -6.52 0.07 7.27
CA PHE A 288 -6.57 -0.14 8.72
C PHE A 288 -5.16 -0.37 9.29
N ILE A 289 -4.78 0.39 10.32
CA ILE A 289 -3.44 0.36 10.94
C ILE A 289 -3.59 0.17 12.44
N THR A 290 -2.85 -0.78 13.00
CA THR A 290 -2.80 -1.06 14.45
C THR A 290 -1.49 -1.75 14.82
N GLY A 291 -1.22 -1.96 16.11
CA GLY A 291 -0.06 -2.72 16.55
C GLY A 291 0.00 -2.95 18.05
N ASP A 292 0.24 -4.21 18.43
CA ASP A 292 0.21 -4.66 19.82
C ASP A 292 1.61 -5.04 20.35
N SER A 293 2.65 -4.86 19.54
CA SER A 293 4.05 -5.20 19.84
C SER A 293 4.93 -3.95 19.78
N GLY A 294 5.88 -3.82 20.71
CA GLY A 294 6.73 -2.63 20.90
C GLY A 294 7.74 -2.27 19.80
N ALA A 295 7.48 -2.59 18.55
CA ALA A 295 8.16 -2.03 17.39
C ALA A 295 7.57 -0.65 17.05
N ASN A 296 8.41 0.33 16.73
CA ASN A 296 7.94 1.61 16.18
C ASN A 296 7.30 1.37 14.81
N ASN A 297 5.98 1.49 14.70
CA ASN A 297 5.27 1.37 13.42
C ASN A 297 5.39 2.68 12.65
N TYR A 298 6.38 2.78 11.76
CA TYR A 298 6.42 3.80 10.71
C TYR A 298 5.61 3.32 9.50
N SER A 299 4.74 4.13 8.91
CA SER A 299 4.04 3.77 7.67
C SER A 299 3.77 5.01 6.82
N PHE A 300 3.85 4.84 5.50
CA PHE A 300 3.74 5.92 4.52
C PHE A 300 2.61 5.60 3.56
N LEU A 301 1.58 6.45 3.53
CA LEU A 301 0.42 6.32 2.65
C LEU A 301 0.47 7.49 1.67
N GLN A 302 0.77 7.28 0.39
CA GLN A 302 0.95 8.36 -0.60
C GLN A 302 0.19 8.10 -1.90
N ARG A 303 -0.35 9.13 -2.55
CA ARG A 303 -0.99 9.02 -3.89
C ARG A 303 -2.11 7.97 -4.02
N ASN A 304 -2.62 7.43 -2.92
CA ASN A 304 -3.71 6.46 -2.97
C ASN A 304 -5.03 7.18 -3.28
N ARG A 305 -5.91 6.51 -4.02
CA ARG A 305 -7.33 6.87 -4.14
C ARG A 305 -8.12 5.91 -3.28
N ILE A 306 -8.80 6.43 -2.26
CA ILE A 306 -9.45 5.64 -1.21
C ILE A 306 -10.93 6.05 -1.16
N GLY A 307 -11.81 5.19 -1.68
CA GLY A 307 -13.23 5.49 -1.92
C GLY A 307 -13.49 6.26 -3.23
N VAL A 308 -12.44 6.65 -3.95
CA VAL A 308 -12.50 7.30 -5.28
C VAL A 308 -11.86 6.42 -6.34
N GLY A 309 -12.51 6.32 -7.49
CA GLY A 309 -12.04 5.55 -8.63
C GLY A 309 -10.93 6.25 -9.42
N THR A 310 -10.37 5.53 -10.38
CA THR A 310 -9.19 5.95 -11.16
C THR A 310 -9.44 7.16 -12.07
N ASN A 311 -10.70 7.36 -12.46
CA ASN A 311 -11.25 8.50 -13.19
C ASN A 311 -11.57 9.72 -12.29
N GLY A 312 -11.43 9.61 -10.97
CA GLY A 312 -11.79 10.65 -10.00
C GLY A 312 -13.27 10.68 -9.58
N THR A 313 -14.11 9.72 -10.02
CA THR A 313 -15.51 9.61 -9.55
C THR A 313 -15.60 8.76 -8.28
N PRO A 314 -16.65 8.89 -7.45
CA PRO A 314 -16.87 8.01 -6.31
C PRO A 314 -16.86 6.54 -6.74
N ILE A 315 -16.31 5.65 -5.91
CA ILE A 315 -16.50 4.22 -6.09
C ILE A 315 -17.94 3.88 -5.70
N ALA A 316 -18.67 3.17 -6.56
CA ALA A 316 -20.05 2.81 -6.28
C ALA A 316 -20.16 1.91 -5.02
N ALA A 317 -21.17 2.19 -4.19
CA ALA A 317 -21.39 1.64 -2.85
C ALA A 317 -20.25 2.00 -1.85
N PRO A 318 -20.32 3.13 -1.14
CA PRO A 318 -19.27 3.56 -0.20
C PRO A 318 -19.04 2.56 0.95
N GLY A 319 -17.87 2.64 1.57
CA GLY A 319 -17.55 1.85 2.77
C GLY A 319 -18.31 2.38 4.00
N SER A 320 -18.64 1.51 4.94
CA SER A 320 -19.50 1.83 6.10
C SER A 320 -18.79 2.54 7.25
N GLN A 321 -17.46 2.48 7.31
CA GLN A 321 -16.63 3.12 8.34
C GLN A 321 -15.69 4.14 7.66
N HIS A 322 -14.41 4.15 8.01
CA HIS A 322 -13.46 5.22 7.69
C HIS A 322 -12.57 4.91 6.47
N GLY A 323 -12.11 5.97 5.79
CA GLY A 323 -11.15 5.85 4.70
C GLY A 323 -9.79 5.31 5.17
N ILE A 324 -9.20 5.93 6.18
CA ILE A 324 -8.04 5.44 6.91
C ILE A 324 -8.43 5.37 8.38
N TYR A 325 -8.18 4.24 9.03
CA TYR A 325 -8.40 4.07 10.48
C TYR A 325 -7.13 3.56 11.16
N ILE A 326 -6.63 4.34 12.12
CA ILE A 326 -5.44 4.08 12.92
C ILE A 326 -5.86 3.85 14.37
N ILE A 327 -5.46 2.73 14.96
CA ILE A 327 -5.63 2.46 16.39
C ILE A 327 -4.26 2.43 17.07
N ASN A 328 -4.04 3.38 17.97
CA ASN A 328 -2.95 3.38 18.93
C ASN A 328 -3.35 2.53 20.14
N SER A 329 -3.02 1.24 20.06
CA SER A 329 -3.15 0.24 21.12
C SER A 329 -1.82 -0.05 21.82
N GLY A 330 -1.86 -0.87 22.89
CA GLY A 330 -0.68 -1.41 23.56
C GLY A 330 -0.03 -0.50 24.60
N THR A 331 1.21 -0.80 24.97
CA THR A 331 1.99 -0.12 26.02
C THR A 331 3.38 0.33 25.55
N ALA A 332 3.71 0.15 24.27
CA ALA A 332 5.08 0.28 23.76
C ALA A 332 5.14 0.91 22.38
N SER A 333 6.06 1.86 22.23
CA SER A 333 6.52 2.52 20.99
C SER A 333 5.45 3.29 20.19
N PRO A 334 5.65 4.59 19.88
CA PRO A 334 4.67 5.35 19.10
C PRO A 334 4.50 4.80 17.69
N GLN A 335 3.26 4.77 17.22
CA GLN A 335 2.95 4.63 15.80
C GLN A 335 3.13 5.99 15.12
N ARG A 336 3.83 6.01 13.98
CA ARG A 336 3.94 7.17 13.09
C ARG A 336 3.40 6.77 11.73
N VAL A 337 2.32 7.43 11.34
CA VAL A 337 1.75 7.28 10.00
C VAL A 337 1.86 8.63 9.31
N GLU A 338 2.52 8.66 8.16
CA GLU A 338 2.54 9.82 7.27
C GLU A 338 1.56 9.57 6.12
N VAL A 339 0.47 10.34 6.13
CA VAL A 339 -0.57 10.31 5.10
C VAL A 339 -0.34 11.49 4.17
N GLY A 340 0.06 11.21 2.94
CA GLY A 340 0.45 12.19 1.94
C GLY A 340 1.91 12.60 2.13
N GLY A 341 2.19 13.88 1.95
CA GLY A 341 3.53 14.44 2.04
C GLY A 341 3.56 15.89 1.57
N SER A 342 4.66 16.57 1.84
CA SER A 342 4.83 18.00 1.55
C SER A 342 5.13 18.27 0.07
N ASP A 343 5.59 17.28 -0.68
CA ASP A 343 5.97 17.47 -2.08
C ASP A 343 4.74 17.42 -3.00
N PRO A 344 4.70 18.23 -4.08
CA PRO A 344 3.58 18.26 -5.01
C PRO A 344 3.24 16.89 -5.58
N GLY A 345 2.03 16.41 -5.31
CA GLY A 345 1.56 15.12 -5.78
C GLY A 345 1.90 13.92 -4.89
N GLU A 346 2.30 14.11 -3.62
CA GLU A 346 2.36 13.01 -2.64
C GLU A 346 1.02 12.71 -1.97
N GLY A 347 0.12 13.69 -1.93
CA GLY A 347 -1.20 13.62 -1.30
C GLY A 347 -2.07 12.46 -1.78
N ASN A 348 -2.85 11.90 -0.86
CA ASN A 348 -3.91 10.94 -1.16
C ASN A 348 -5.22 11.66 -1.49
N LEU A 349 -6.11 10.97 -2.21
CA LEU A 349 -7.50 11.38 -2.42
C LEU A 349 -8.40 10.42 -1.63
N ILE A 350 -9.05 10.93 -0.59
CA ILE A 350 -9.83 10.17 0.39
C ILE A 350 -11.24 10.75 0.43
N ALA A 351 -12.23 10.03 -0.11
CA ALA A 351 -13.58 10.54 -0.16
C ALA A 351 -14.63 9.44 -0.20
N HIS A 352 -15.87 9.81 0.13
CA HIS A 352 -17.04 8.92 0.05
C HIS A 352 -16.95 7.71 0.97
N TRP A 353 -16.55 7.93 2.22
CA TRP A 353 -16.67 6.97 3.32
C TRP A 353 -17.88 7.28 4.18
N GLY A 354 -18.50 6.26 4.81
CA GLY A 354 -19.69 6.41 5.63
C GLY A 354 -19.42 7.02 7.01
N GLY A 355 -18.21 6.81 7.54
CA GLY A 355 -17.64 7.56 8.66
C GLY A 355 -16.59 8.54 8.16
N ASP A 356 -15.55 8.76 8.96
CA ASP A 356 -14.52 9.78 8.71
C ASP A 356 -13.56 9.44 7.56
N GLY A 357 -12.94 10.47 6.95
CA GLY A 357 -11.86 10.30 5.98
C GLY A 357 -10.61 9.67 6.60
N ILE A 358 -10.10 10.28 7.66
CA ILE A 358 -9.01 9.76 8.51
C ILE A 358 -9.49 9.74 9.96
N ARG A 359 -9.40 8.56 10.57
CA ARG A 359 -9.76 8.27 11.94
C ARG A 359 -8.52 7.87 12.72
N VAL A 360 -8.23 8.54 13.83
CA VAL A 360 -7.21 8.07 14.80
C VAL A 360 -7.88 7.86 16.15
N GLU A 361 -7.69 6.67 16.72
CA GLU A 361 -8.16 6.33 18.06
C GLU A 361 -7.00 5.92 18.98
N ARG A 362 -6.96 6.49 20.19
CA ARG A 362 -6.18 5.96 21.31
C ARG A 362 -7.11 5.22 22.28
N ASN A 363 -6.93 3.91 22.40
CA ASN A 363 -7.87 3.04 23.11
C ASN A 363 -7.43 2.58 24.51
N ALA A 364 -6.23 2.95 24.96
CA ALA A 364 -5.74 2.69 26.31
C ALA A 364 -4.91 3.87 26.83
N ALA A 365 -5.00 4.15 28.13
CA ALA A 365 -4.29 5.29 28.73
C ALA A 365 -2.76 5.13 28.68
N ALA A 366 -2.29 3.88 28.70
CA ALA A 366 -0.90 3.49 28.54
C ALA A 366 -0.44 3.40 27.06
N ALA A 367 -1.35 3.53 26.10
CA ALA A 367 -0.98 3.58 24.70
C ALA A 367 -0.31 4.93 24.36
N PRO A 368 0.62 4.94 23.38
CA PRO A 368 1.23 6.17 22.91
C PRO A 368 0.19 7.23 22.56
N ALA A 369 0.47 8.48 22.91
CA ALA A 369 -0.32 9.62 22.48
C ALA A 369 -0.42 9.66 20.95
N MET A 370 -1.52 10.23 20.40
CA MET A 370 -1.75 10.44 18.95
C MET A 370 -0.80 11.46 18.29
N ARG A 371 0.33 11.74 18.94
CA ARG A 371 1.49 12.40 18.34
C ARG A 371 2.09 11.46 17.29
N TYR A 372 3.05 11.96 16.54
CA TYR A 372 3.80 11.25 15.49
C TYR A 372 3.04 10.91 14.20
N HIS A 373 1.71 11.08 14.14
CA HIS A 373 0.98 11.06 12.87
C HIS A 373 1.08 12.41 12.16
N GLN A 374 1.23 12.35 10.83
CA GLN A 374 1.18 13.51 9.93
C GLN A 374 0.17 13.27 8.83
N TRP A 375 -0.57 14.32 8.46
CA TRP A 375 -1.28 14.40 7.18
C TRP A 375 -0.95 15.71 6.49
N SER A 376 -0.48 15.64 5.24
CA SER A 376 -0.11 16.82 4.44
C SER A 376 -0.43 16.61 2.96
N GLY A 377 -0.95 17.66 2.32
CA GLY A 377 -1.25 17.69 0.88
C GLY A 377 -2.40 16.78 0.41
N ASN A 378 -3.17 16.17 1.33
CA ASN A 378 -4.27 15.26 0.97
C ASN A 378 -5.53 16.02 0.56
N ASN A 379 -6.27 15.48 -0.41
CA ASN A 379 -7.63 15.89 -0.71
C ASN A 379 -8.58 14.97 0.05
N ILE A 380 -9.31 15.49 1.02
CA ILE A 380 -10.19 14.72 1.91
C ILE A 380 -11.58 15.36 1.91
N HIS A 381 -12.60 14.70 1.33
CA HIS A 381 -13.91 15.31 1.18
C HIS A 381 -15.08 14.32 1.02
N SER A 382 -16.32 14.82 1.14
CA SER A 382 -17.56 14.08 0.89
C SER A 382 -17.66 12.76 1.67
N ASN A 383 -17.15 12.73 2.89
CA ASN A 383 -17.32 11.64 3.83
C ASN A 383 -18.62 11.84 4.65
N GLY A 384 -19.09 10.80 5.36
CA GLY A 384 -20.30 10.84 6.18
C GLY A 384 -20.03 11.26 7.63
N GLY A 385 -18.78 11.11 8.07
CA GLY A 385 -18.22 11.78 9.24
C GLY A 385 -17.31 12.95 8.82
N LEU A 386 -16.36 13.29 9.67
CA LEU A 386 -15.40 14.36 9.43
C LEU A 386 -14.30 13.88 8.46
N GLY A 387 -13.62 14.77 7.75
CA GLY A 387 -12.46 14.39 6.97
C GLY A 387 -11.30 13.90 7.85
N ILE A 388 -11.12 14.46 9.05
CA ILE A 388 -10.11 14.02 10.03
C ILE A 388 -10.71 14.12 11.44
N GLU A 389 -10.59 13.05 12.24
CA GLU A 389 -11.13 12.98 13.61
C GLU A 389 -10.19 12.19 14.55
N LEU A 390 -9.83 12.80 15.69
CA LEU A 390 -8.83 12.30 16.65
C LEU A 390 -9.44 12.06 18.04
N ILE A 391 -9.68 10.80 18.41
CA ILE A 391 -10.37 10.47 19.67
C ILE A 391 -9.48 9.68 20.64
N ASP A 392 -9.53 10.09 21.91
CA ASP A 392 -8.86 9.46 23.02
C ASP A 392 -9.90 8.82 23.96
N THR A 393 -10.37 7.63 23.57
CA THR A 393 -11.41 6.91 24.32
C THR A 393 -10.94 6.53 25.73
N ALA A 394 -9.61 6.45 25.95
CA ALA A 394 -9.01 6.22 27.26
C ALA A 394 -9.18 7.37 28.26
N THR A 395 -9.39 8.61 27.79
CA THR A 395 -9.64 9.78 28.66
C THR A 395 -11.03 10.38 28.46
N GLY A 396 -11.82 9.86 27.52
CA GLY A 396 -13.13 10.38 27.13
C GLY A 396 -13.05 11.66 26.29
N LEU A 397 -11.87 12.01 25.77
CA LEU A 397 -11.64 13.22 25.00
C LEU A 397 -11.77 12.93 23.50
N GLY A 398 -12.22 13.92 22.72
CA GLY A 398 -12.69 13.71 21.35
C GLY A 398 -14.06 13.01 21.22
N ALA A 399 -14.69 12.51 22.30
CA ALA A 399 -15.88 11.65 22.22
C ALA A 399 -17.19 12.28 21.67
N GLY A 400 -17.13 13.46 21.06
CA GLY A 400 -18.18 14.06 20.23
C GLY A 400 -17.53 14.95 19.16
N PRO A 401 -18.24 15.30 18.07
CA PRO A 401 -17.64 16.03 16.95
C PRO A 401 -16.95 17.32 17.41
N MET A 402 -15.67 17.50 17.06
CA MET A 402 -14.85 18.65 17.47
C MET A 402 -14.67 18.83 18.99
N ALA A 403 -14.91 17.78 19.80
CA ALA A 403 -14.51 17.79 21.20
C ALA A 403 -12.98 17.88 21.26
N ALA A 404 -12.46 18.85 22.01
CA ALA A 404 -11.04 19.20 22.00
C ALA A 404 -10.13 17.96 22.06
N ALA A 405 -9.25 17.84 21.07
CA ALA A 405 -8.15 16.87 21.06
C ALA A 405 -7.48 16.86 22.45
N PRO A 406 -7.17 15.66 23.00
CA PRO A 406 -7.04 15.43 24.44
C PRO A 406 -6.17 16.47 25.16
N THR A 407 -6.80 17.32 25.98
CA THR A 407 -6.18 18.45 26.69
C THR A 407 -5.12 18.05 27.72
N THR A 408 -5.06 16.78 28.12
CA THR A 408 -3.99 16.22 28.97
C THR A 408 -2.74 15.81 28.19
N VAL A 409 -2.75 15.95 26.85
CA VAL A 409 -1.64 15.60 25.96
C VAL A 409 -0.91 16.89 25.51
N ASN A 410 -0.17 17.52 26.43
CA ASN A 410 0.87 18.53 26.20
C ASN A 410 0.67 19.48 24.99
N ALA A 411 -0.45 20.21 24.94
CA ALA A 411 -0.72 21.23 23.91
C ALA A 411 -0.56 20.73 22.45
N SER A 412 -1.07 19.52 22.14
CA SER A 412 -1.38 19.18 20.74
C SER A 412 -2.32 20.25 20.15
N PRO A 413 -2.20 20.56 18.84
CA PRO A 413 -2.84 21.71 18.25
C PRO A 413 -4.37 21.68 18.44
N ARG A 414 -4.93 22.80 18.90
CA ARG A 414 -6.32 23.10 18.55
C ARG A 414 -6.38 23.14 17.02
N TYR A 415 -7.47 22.69 16.42
CA TYR A 415 -7.70 22.98 15.00
C TYR A 415 -7.48 24.49 14.77
N PRO A 416 -6.78 24.89 13.71
CA PRO A 416 -6.53 26.30 13.46
C PRO A 416 -7.85 27.03 13.15
N LEU A 417 -7.93 28.34 13.39
CA LEU A 417 -9.16 29.11 13.20
C LEU A 417 -9.01 30.15 12.09
N ILE A 418 -9.83 30.05 11.05
CA ILE A 418 -9.96 31.12 10.05
C ILE A 418 -10.84 32.21 10.65
N LEU A 419 -10.27 33.41 10.84
CA LEU A 419 -10.97 34.59 11.35
C LEU A 419 -11.78 35.29 10.23
N GLY A 420 -11.35 35.12 8.99
CA GLY A 420 -12.08 35.58 7.80
C GLY A 420 -11.26 35.40 6.54
N ALA A 421 -11.95 35.25 5.41
CA ALA A 421 -11.32 35.13 4.10
C ALA A 421 -11.98 36.06 3.07
N THR A 422 -11.16 36.72 2.26
CA THR A 422 -11.62 37.57 1.15
C THR A 422 -10.90 37.19 -0.14
N GLY A 423 -11.59 37.21 -1.28
CA GLY A 423 -11.01 36.76 -2.55
C GLY A 423 -11.50 37.55 -3.75
N ASN A 424 -10.65 37.63 -4.77
CA ASN A 424 -10.95 38.18 -6.09
C ASN A 424 -10.10 37.48 -7.16
N ALA A 425 -10.13 37.96 -8.41
CA ALA A 425 -9.38 37.35 -9.52
C ALA A 425 -7.85 37.34 -9.35
N ALA A 426 -7.29 38.16 -8.45
CA ALA A 426 -5.84 38.21 -8.19
C ALA A 426 -5.38 37.22 -7.10
N GLY A 427 -6.29 36.74 -6.24
CA GLY A 427 -5.94 35.82 -5.16
C GLY A 427 -6.98 35.75 -4.05
N THR A 428 -6.67 34.92 -3.06
CA THR A 428 -7.44 34.74 -1.82
C THR A 428 -6.58 35.16 -0.63
N VAL A 429 -7.10 35.98 0.27
CA VAL A 429 -6.44 36.41 1.50
C VAL A 429 -7.19 35.82 2.68
N VAL A 430 -6.48 35.06 3.52
CA VAL A 430 -7.01 34.35 4.68
C VAL A 430 -6.37 34.91 5.95
N ASN A 431 -7.18 35.47 6.84
CA ASN A 431 -6.75 35.85 8.20
C ASN A 431 -7.04 34.69 9.14
N PHE A 432 -6.07 34.35 9.99
CA PHE A 432 -6.17 33.18 10.86
C PHE A 432 -5.47 33.38 12.20
N GLU A 433 -5.90 32.60 13.18
CA GLU A 433 -5.20 32.38 14.43
C GLU A 433 -4.94 30.89 14.67
N PHE A 434 -3.94 30.60 15.48
CA PHE A 434 -3.53 29.25 15.83
C PHE A 434 -2.96 29.20 17.25
N ALA A 435 -3.21 28.09 17.94
CA ALA A 435 -2.67 27.82 19.27
C ALA A 435 -2.16 26.38 19.36
N GLY A 436 -0.86 26.24 19.62
CA GLY A 436 -0.14 24.97 19.77
C GLY A 436 0.90 25.03 20.88
N ALA A 437 1.99 24.26 20.74
CA ALA A 437 3.12 24.33 21.65
C ALA A 437 3.86 25.67 21.51
N SER A 438 4.43 26.18 22.60
CA SER A 438 5.23 27.42 22.64
C SER A 438 6.53 27.33 21.82
N ASN A 439 6.89 28.40 21.12
CA ASN A 439 8.12 28.53 20.33
C ASN A 439 8.35 27.38 19.33
N ALA A 440 7.28 26.84 18.74
CA ALA A 440 7.31 25.70 17.83
C ALA A 440 6.88 26.13 16.42
N SER A 441 7.42 25.44 15.41
CA SER A 441 7.13 25.71 14.00
C SER A 441 6.02 24.81 13.47
N TYR A 442 5.11 25.40 12.70
CA TYR A 442 3.97 24.70 12.12
C TYR A 442 3.80 25.07 10.65
N ARG A 443 3.54 24.05 9.83
CA ARG A 443 3.01 24.20 8.48
C ARG A 443 1.49 24.32 8.56
N MET A 444 0.96 25.43 8.06
CA MET A 444 -0.48 25.69 7.95
C MET A 444 -0.92 25.40 6.52
N GLU A 445 -1.77 24.39 6.31
CA GLU A 445 -2.23 23.99 4.98
C GLU A 445 -3.67 24.46 4.75
N PHE A 446 -3.93 25.09 3.60
CA PHE A 446 -5.23 25.71 3.30
C PHE A 446 -5.94 24.97 2.18
N PHE A 447 -7.25 24.81 2.32
CA PHE A 447 -8.07 24.04 1.41
C PHE A 447 -9.33 24.83 1.02
N SER A 448 -9.79 24.65 -0.21
CA SER A 448 -11.13 25.08 -0.62
C SER A 448 -12.06 23.88 -0.76
N ASN A 449 -13.33 24.11 -0.41
CA ASN A 449 -14.43 23.18 -0.52
C ASN A 449 -15.58 23.83 -1.29
N THR A 450 -16.34 23.00 -2.02
CA THR A 450 -17.57 23.42 -2.71
C THR A 450 -18.68 23.72 -1.70
N THR A 451 -18.81 22.88 -0.68
CA THR A 451 -19.74 23.00 0.46
C THR A 451 -18.97 22.76 1.76
N CYS A 452 -19.51 23.22 2.89
CA CYS A 452 -19.07 22.67 4.17
C CYS A 452 -19.58 21.23 4.32
N ASP A 453 -18.91 20.43 5.15
CA ASP A 453 -19.50 19.23 5.70
C ASP A 453 -20.75 19.58 6.56
N ALA A 454 -21.62 18.60 6.80
CA ALA A 454 -22.81 18.71 7.65
C ALA A 454 -22.48 19.14 9.10
N SER A 455 -21.30 18.83 9.62
CA SER A 455 -20.80 19.34 10.91
C SER A 455 -20.53 20.85 10.91
N ASN A 456 -20.29 21.46 9.74
CA ASN A 456 -19.66 22.77 9.51
C ASN A 456 -18.14 22.84 9.76
N PHE A 457 -17.46 21.69 9.84
CA PHE A 457 -16.01 21.58 10.03
C PHE A 457 -15.40 20.68 8.93
N GLY A 458 -14.16 20.23 9.13
CA GLY A 458 -13.89 18.81 8.89
C GLY A 458 -13.29 18.40 7.54
N GLU A 459 -13.42 19.15 6.44
CA GLU A 459 -12.99 18.65 5.12
C GLU A 459 -12.13 19.62 4.29
N GLY A 460 -11.37 19.08 3.34
CA GLY A 460 -10.46 19.79 2.44
C GLY A 460 -10.40 19.18 1.04
N GLN A 461 -11.34 19.57 0.18
CA GLN A 461 -11.55 19.03 -1.17
C GLN A 461 -10.43 19.37 -2.15
N ILE A 462 -9.87 20.59 -2.07
CA ILE A 462 -8.81 21.07 -2.98
C ILE A 462 -7.75 21.80 -2.14
N TYR A 463 -6.53 21.26 -2.10
CA TYR A 463 -5.36 21.93 -1.55
C TYR A 463 -5.00 23.21 -2.32
N LEU A 464 -4.83 24.33 -1.60
CA LEU A 464 -4.52 25.65 -2.17
C LEU A 464 -3.06 26.03 -2.02
N GLY A 465 -2.39 25.50 -1.00
CA GLY A 465 -1.04 25.90 -0.61
C GLY A 465 -0.86 25.84 0.90
N ALA A 466 0.29 26.32 1.36
CA ALA A 466 0.62 26.39 2.78
C ALA A 466 1.49 27.60 3.11
N VAL A 467 1.51 27.98 4.39
CA VAL A 467 2.53 28.87 4.96
C VAL A 467 3.11 28.24 6.20
N ASP A 468 4.40 28.44 6.43
CA ASP A 468 5.06 27.98 7.65
C ASP A 468 5.10 29.14 8.66
N ILE A 469 4.72 28.87 9.91
CA ILE A 469 4.63 29.84 11.01
C ILE A 469 5.46 29.39 12.21
N SER A 470 5.74 30.32 13.12
CA SER A 470 6.23 30.02 14.47
C SER A 470 5.26 30.59 15.50
N THR A 471 4.97 29.81 16.55
CA THR A 471 4.21 30.26 17.72
C THR A 471 5.08 31.09 18.66
N ASP A 472 4.45 31.96 19.43
CA ASP A 472 5.11 32.74 20.48
C ASP A 472 5.41 31.92 21.74
N THR A 473 5.89 32.59 22.80
CA THR A 473 6.18 31.96 24.09
C THR A 473 4.93 31.41 24.80
N GLY A 474 3.73 31.89 24.46
CA GLY A 474 2.44 31.37 24.93
C GLY A 474 1.85 30.28 24.03
N GLY A 475 2.48 29.94 22.91
CA GLY A 475 1.97 28.97 21.94
C GLY A 475 1.00 29.56 20.91
N ALA A 476 0.80 30.87 20.88
CA ALA A 476 -0.13 31.55 20.01
C ALA A 476 0.52 32.07 18.71
N HIS A 477 -0.27 32.19 17.65
CA HIS A 477 0.07 32.89 16.43
C HIS A 477 -1.18 33.52 15.82
N THR A 478 -1.04 34.72 15.24
CA THR A 478 -2.09 35.36 14.42
C THR A 478 -1.43 35.87 13.15
N GLY A 479 -2.00 35.56 11.99
CA GLY A 479 -1.37 35.82 10.70
C GLY A 479 -2.34 36.00 9.55
N THR A 480 -1.77 36.33 8.39
CA THR A 480 -2.46 36.45 7.12
C THR A 480 -1.71 35.65 6.07
N ALA A 481 -2.42 34.80 5.32
CA ALA A 481 -1.87 34.04 4.21
C ALA A 481 -2.49 34.49 2.89
N ALA A 482 -1.66 34.58 1.84
CA ALA A 482 -2.10 34.75 0.47
C ALA A 482 -2.09 33.40 -0.25
N MET A 483 -3.21 33.07 -0.88
CA MET A 483 -3.47 31.81 -1.57
C MET A 483 -3.92 32.08 -3.02
N PRO A 484 -3.88 31.09 -3.92
CA PRO A 484 -4.45 31.20 -5.26
C PRO A 484 -5.90 31.69 -5.26
N ALA A 485 -6.32 32.34 -6.34
CA ALA A 485 -7.71 32.75 -6.51
C ALA A 485 -8.61 31.50 -6.58
N VAL A 486 -9.64 31.45 -5.73
CA VAL A 486 -10.68 30.41 -5.77
C VAL A 486 -12.02 31.04 -6.12
N SER A 487 -12.99 30.23 -6.56
CA SER A 487 -14.31 30.70 -6.95
C SER A 487 -15.03 31.44 -5.83
N ALA A 488 -15.70 32.55 -6.19
CA ALA A 488 -16.58 33.26 -5.27
C ALA A 488 -17.68 32.30 -4.77
N GLY A 489 -17.93 32.30 -3.46
CA GLY A 489 -18.88 31.36 -2.85
C GLY A 489 -18.32 29.98 -2.49
N SER A 490 -17.02 29.72 -2.70
CA SER A 490 -16.33 28.60 -2.05
C SER A 490 -16.34 28.70 -0.52
N ARG A 491 -15.98 27.61 0.14
CA ARG A 491 -15.67 27.57 1.58
C ARG A 491 -14.19 27.26 1.78
N LEU A 492 -13.60 27.76 2.84
CA LEU A 492 -12.21 27.46 3.22
C LEU A 492 -12.14 26.71 4.54
N THR A 493 -11.14 25.83 4.62
CA THR A 493 -10.69 25.17 5.84
C THR A 493 -9.16 25.14 5.85
N MET A 494 -8.57 24.80 6.99
CA MET A 494 -7.13 24.55 7.09
C MET A 494 -6.78 23.52 8.17
N THR A 495 -5.60 22.93 8.05
CA THR A 495 -4.96 22.09 9.07
C THR A 495 -3.62 22.70 9.50
N ALA A 496 -3.14 22.31 10.67
CA ALA A 496 -1.81 22.63 11.15
C ALA A 496 -1.00 21.34 11.32
N THR A 497 0.25 21.33 10.86
CA THR A 497 1.21 20.23 11.06
C THR A 497 2.47 20.78 11.69
N ARG A 498 2.86 20.28 12.86
CA ARG A 498 4.13 20.64 13.51
C ARG A 498 5.31 20.13 12.69
N ASP A 499 6.23 21.04 12.34
CA ASP A 499 7.42 20.67 11.59
C ASP A 499 8.47 19.98 12.48
N TYR A 500 9.26 19.11 11.86
CA TYR A 500 10.27 18.25 12.48
C TYR A 500 11.49 19.01 13.01
N GLN A 501 11.72 20.25 12.57
CA GLN A 501 12.98 20.97 12.79
C GLN A 501 13.20 21.54 14.20
N ASP A 502 12.22 21.43 15.12
CA ASP A 502 12.29 22.06 16.46
C ASP A 502 13.11 21.31 17.53
N GLY A 503 13.87 20.28 17.13
CA GLY A 503 14.77 19.53 18.02
C GLY A 503 14.09 18.70 19.12
N ASN A 504 12.75 18.73 19.20
CA ASN A 504 11.96 18.08 20.26
C ASN A 504 11.16 16.87 19.75
N GLY A 505 11.33 16.50 18.47
CA GLY A 505 11.14 15.14 17.96
C GLY A 505 9.70 14.69 17.64
N THR A 506 8.67 15.50 17.90
CA THR A 506 7.26 15.11 17.66
C THR A 506 6.66 15.85 16.46
N LYS A 507 6.51 15.17 15.32
CA LYS A 507 5.52 15.58 14.29
C LYS A 507 4.11 15.36 14.85
N GLU A 508 3.19 16.29 14.65
CA GLU A 508 1.77 16.11 15.00
C GLU A 508 0.91 17.01 14.10
N SER A 509 -0.24 16.51 13.64
CA SER A 509 -1.16 17.28 12.80
C SER A 509 -2.52 17.47 13.49
N SER A 510 -3.23 18.54 13.13
CA SER A 510 -4.56 18.87 13.65
C SER A 510 -5.69 18.34 12.77
N GLU A 511 -6.88 18.22 13.34
CA GLU A 511 -8.13 18.19 12.57
C GLU A 511 -8.29 19.45 11.70
N PHE A 512 -9.23 19.42 10.76
CA PHE A 512 -9.58 20.60 9.96
C PHE A 512 -10.27 21.67 10.80
N SER A 513 -9.99 22.94 10.48
CA SER A 513 -10.70 24.10 11.04
C SER A 513 -12.21 24.04 10.82
N PRO A 514 -12.99 24.85 11.57
CA PRO A 514 -14.32 25.24 11.14
C PRO A 514 -14.29 25.81 9.71
N CYS A 515 -15.39 25.57 8.99
CA CYS A 515 -15.58 25.90 7.59
C CYS A 515 -16.04 27.36 7.44
N VAL A 516 -15.24 28.19 6.75
CA VAL A 516 -15.51 29.64 6.63
C VAL A 516 -15.86 30.02 5.18
N PRO A 517 -16.94 30.80 4.94
CA PRO A 517 -17.26 31.29 3.60
C PRO A 517 -16.25 32.32 3.09
N LEU A 518 -15.88 32.19 1.82
CA LEU A 518 -15.09 33.20 1.13
C LEU A 518 -15.95 34.42 0.79
N ALA A 519 -15.64 35.58 1.37
CA ALA A 519 -16.24 36.85 0.99
C ALA A 519 -15.59 37.42 -0.28
N VAL A 520 -16.35 38.20 -1.07
CA VAL A 520 -15.83 38.90 -2.24
C VAL A 520 -15.02 40.12 -1.78
N GLY A 521 -13.76 40.21 -2.23
CA GLY A 521 -12.87 41.32 -1.88
C GLY A 521 -13.19 42.63 -2.62
N PRO A 522 -12.77 43.80 -2.09
CA PRO A 522 -12.97 45.09 -2.75
C PRO A 522 -12.43 45.10 -4.19
N GLY A 523 -13.24 45.62 -5.13
CA GLY A 523 -12.90 45.69 -6.56
C GLY A 523 -13.14 44.41 -7.37
N GLY A 524 -13.62 43.31 -6.77
CA GLY A 524 -13.90 42.06 -7.46
C GLY A 524 -15.33 41.96 -8.02
N GLY A 525 -15.46 41.90 -9.35
CA GLY A 525 -16.63 41.28 -9.97
C GLY A 525 -16.65 39.76 -9.76
N SER A 526 -17.80 39.11 -9.95
CA SER A 526 -17.92 37.65 -9.80
C SER A 526 -16.93 36.91 -10.69
N VAL A 527 -16.09 36.07 -10.08
CA VAL A 527 -15.15 35.21 -10.80
C VAL A 527 -15.86 33.91 -11.14
N THR A 528 -16.37 33.81 -12.37
CA THR A 528 -16.62 32.51 -13.00
C THR A 528 -15.30 31.79 -13.13
N ALA A 529 -15.19 30.59 -12.54
CA ALA A 529 -13.96 29.83 -12.52
C ALA A 529 -13.44 29.57 -13.94
N VAL A 530 -12.17 29.91 -14.19
CA VAL A 530 -11.40 29.19 -15.20
C VAL A 530 -11.25 27.78 -14.64
N PRO A 531 -11.71 26.72 -15.34
CA PRO A 531 -11.55 25.37 -14.83
C PRO A 531 -10.06 25.08 -14.66
N THR A 532 -9.63 24.89 -13.42
CA THR A 532 -8.33 24.31 -13.15
C THR A 532 -8.31 22.94 -13.79
N LEU A 533 -7.46 22.78 -14.78
CA LEU A 533 -7.12 21.50 -15.36
C LEU A 533 -6.63 20.60 -14.22
N GLY A 534 -7.48 19.69 -13.74
CA GLY A 534 -7.11 18.66 -12.78
C GLY A 534 -5.95 17.81 -13.32
N HIS A 535 -5.39 16.90 -12.54
CA HIS A 535 -4.13 16.20 -12.89
C HIS A 535 -4.03 15.66 -14.34
N LEU A 536 -5.14 15.21 -14.95
CA LEU A 536 -5.22 14.86 -16.38
C LEU A 536 -4.78 15.96 -17.36
N GLY A 537 -5.09 17.22 -17.06
CA GLY A 537 -4.84 18.35 -17.94
C GLY A 537 -3.40 18.86 -17.95
N LEU A 538 -2.65 18.71 -16.84
CA LEU A 538 -1.19 18.91 -16.87
C LEU A 538 -0.48 17.82 -17.69
N ILE A 539 -1.00 16.59 -17.68
CA ILE A 539 -0.48 15.47 -18.49
C ILE A 539 -0.78 15.68 -19.98
N LEU A 540 -1.95 16.22 -20.33
CA LEU A 540 -2.27 16.62 -21.71
C LEU A 540 -1.40 17.79 -22.18
N LEU A 541 -1.11 18.78 -21.33
CA LEU A 541 -0.30 19.93 -21.73
C LEU A 541 1.17 19.56 -21.96
N SER A 542 1.76 18.70 -21.12
CA SER A 542 3.14 18.24 -21.29
C SER A 542 3.34 17.35 -22.53
N THR A 543 2.36 16.51 -22.87
CA THR A 543 2.39 15.69 -24.10
C THR A 543 2.21 16.52 -25.38
N LEU A 544 1.38 17.57 -25.36
CA LEU A 544 1.25 18.52 -26.47
C LEU A 544 2.53 19.34 -26.72
N LEU A 545 3.22 19.81 -25.68
CA LEU A 545 4.51 20.49 -25.85
C LEU A 545 5.61 19.54 -26.35
N GLY A 546 5.60 18.27 -25.96
CA GLY A 546 6.53 17.26 -26.47
C GLY A 546 6.36 16.96 -27.98
N ALA A 547 5.13 17.03 -28.49
CA ALA A 547 4.84 16.84 -29.91
C ALA A 547 5.23 18.05 -30.79
N MET A 548 5.25 19.26 -30.23
CA MET A 548 5.61 20.51 -30.95
C MET A 548 7.12 20.79 -30.92
N GLY A 549 7.94 19.78 -31.24
CA GLY A 549 9.39 19.90 -31.36
C GLY A 549 9.82 20.83 -32.51
N LEU A 550 10.03 22.12 -32.20
CA LEU A 550 10.57 23.10 -33.14
C LEU A 550 11.93 22.64 -33.71
N ARG A 551 11.99 22.39 -35.02
CA ARG A 551 13.25 22.20 -35.75
C ARG A 551 14.07 23.49 -35.79
N ALA A 552 14.87 23.72 -34.77
CA ALA A 552 15.91 24.75 -34.77
C ALA A 552 17.05 24.37 -35.77
N ARG A 553 16.90 24.78 -37.04
CA ARG A 553 17.98 24.72 -38.03
C ARG A 553 19.14 25.63 -37.59
N ARG A 554 20.25 25.05 -37.11
CA ARG A 554 21.53 25.78 -37.06
C ARG A 554 21.99 26.07 -38.49
N ARG A 555 22.08 27.35 -38.86
CA ARG A 555 22.87 27.81 -40.01
C ARG A 555 24.31 28.08 -39.57
N SER A 556 25.23 27.74 -40.46
CA SER A 556 26.68 27.91 -40.42
C SER A 556 27.23 29.19 -39.74
N ARG A 557 28.35 29.04 -39.03
CA ARG A 557 29.67 29.38 -39.59
C ARG A 557 30.63 28.23 -39.33
#